data_AF-A0A6A4LHS7-F1
#
_entry.id   AF-A0A6A4LHS7-F1
#
_cell.length_a   1.000
_cell.length_b   1.000
_cell.length_c   1.000
_cell.angle_alpha   90.00
_cell.angle_beta   90.00
_cell.angle_gamma   90.00
#
_symmetry.space_group_name_H-M   'P 1'
#
loop_
_entity.id
_entity.type
_entity.pdbx_description
1 polymer ?
#
loop_
_entity_poly.entity_id
_entity_poly.type
_entity_poly.pdbx_seq_one_letter_code
_entity_poly.pdbx_strand_id
1 'polypeptide(L)'
;MAYWDWSWDELAAYDLPASVQYVYDQTGQNLHYVGHSLGTLMALAAFSKQQSLNMTRSAALLAPIAYLDQITTLLGKAAAYSMIGDVFYWLGIDEFLPGG
;
A
#
# COMPACT_ATOMS: atom_id res chain seq x y z
N MET A 1 2.44 -21.42 -1.89
CA MET A 1 3.25 -20.47 -1.09
C MET A 1 3.80 -19.33 -1.94
N ALA A 2 4.44 -19.56 -3.10
CA ALA A 2 5.02 -18.48 -3.93
C ALA A 2 4.05 -17.35 -4.35
N TYR A 3 2.75 -17.64 -4.48
CA TYR A 3 1.75 -16.61 -4.77
C TYR A 3 1.53 -15.61 -3.62
N TRP A 4 1.71 -16.05 -2.36
CA TRP A 4 1.51 -15.23 -1.16
C TRP A 4 2.81 -14.62 -0.62
N ASP A 5 3.93 -14.84 -1.32
CA ASP A 5 5.24 -14.31 -0.98
C ASP A 5 5.41 -12.88 -1.51
N TRP A 6 4.60 -11.97 -0.98
CA TRP A 6 4.65 -10.55 -1.28
C TRP A 6 4.45 -9.74 -0.01
N SER A 7 4.92 -8.50 -0.05
CA SER A 7 4.78 -7.51 0.99
C SER A 7 4.24 -6.21 0.41
N TRP A 8 4.13 -5.20 1.26
CA TRP A 8 3.78 -3.85 0.85
C TRP A 8 4.78 -3.25 -0.17
N ASP A 9 6.03 -3.72 -0.18
CA ASP A 9 7.05 -3.26 -1.13
C ASP A 9 6.66 -3.62 -2.56
N GLU A 10 6.19 -4.84 -2.80
CA GLU A 10 5.68 -5.29 -4.10
C GLU A 10 4.43 -4.49 -4.50
N LEU A 11 3.51 -4.26 -3.57
CA LEU A 11 2.31 -3.47 -3.84
C LEU A 11 2.64 -2.02 -4.24
N ALA A 12 3.63 -1.42 -3.59
CA ALA A 12 4.08 -0.07 -3.91
C ALA A 12 4.86 -0.02 -5.22
N ALA A 13 5.70 -1.01 -5.51
CA ALA A 13 6.58 -1.04 -6.67
C ALA A 13 5.87 -1.45 -7.97
N TYR A 14 4.85 -2.31 -7.88
CA TYR A 14 4.22 -2.93 -9.04
C TYR A 14 2.72 -2.60 -9.13
N ASP A 15 1.94 -2.94 -8.11
CA ASP A 15 0.47 -2.83 -8.17
C ASP A 15 -0.01 -1.38 -8.32
N LEU A 16 0.53 -0.46 -7.50
CA LEU A 16 0.12 0.94 -7.56
C LEU A 16 0.50 1.60 -8.90
N PRO A 17 1.74 1.49 -9.41
CA PRO A 17 2.09 2.01 -10.74
C PRO A 17 1.26 1.40 -11.87
N ALA A 18 1.04 0.09 -11.87
CA ALA A 18 0.22 -0.58 -12.88
C ALA A 18 -1.23 -0.07 -12.88
N SER A 19 -1.80 0.11 -11.69
CA SER A 19 -3.17 0.62 -11.53
C SER A 19 -3.31 2.07 -12.01
N VAL A 20 -2.36 2.94 -11.62
CA VAL A 20 -2.35 4.35 -12.03
C VAL A 20 -2.16 4.46 -13.55
N GLN A 21 -1.23 3.71 -14.12
CA GLN A 21 -0.97 3.68 -15.57
C GLN A 21 -2.22 3.23 -16.33
N TYR A 22 -2.86 2.15 -15.89
CA TYR A 22 -4.07 1.64 -16.54
C TYR A 22 -5.16 2.71 -16.60
N VAL A 23 -5.49 3.34 -15.47
CA VAL A 23 -6.53 4.38 -15.45
C VAL A 23 -6.12 5.60 -16.28
N TYR A 24 -4.84 6.00 -16.24
CA TYR A 24 -4.33 7.07 -17.08
C TYR A 24 -4.51 6.75 -18.58
N ASP A 25 -4.14 5.55 -19.01
CA ASP A 25 -4.26 5.12 -20.41
C ASP A 25 -5.72 5.05 -20.86
N GLN A 26 -6.63 4.64 -19.98
CA GLN A 26 -8.06 4.58 -20.29
C GLN A 26 -8.74 5.95 -20.32
N THR A 27 -8.29 6.90 -19.50
CA THR A 27 -8.99 8.19 -19.33
C THR A 27 -8.30 9.36 -20.02
N GLY A 28 -6.99 9.25 -20.29
CA GLY A 28 -6.12 10.34 -20.73
C GLY A 28 -5.94 11.45 -19.68
N GLN A 29 -6.30 11.21 -18.41
CA GLN A 29 -6.32 12.23 -17.36
C GLN A 29 -5.41 11.86 -16.18
N ASN A 30 -4.73 12.88 -15.64
CA ASN A 30 -3.99 12.73 -14.39
C ASN A 30 -4.95 12.51 -13.21
N LEU A 31 -4.66 11.53 -12.37
CA LEU A 31 -5.55 11.05 -11.31
C LEU A 31 -5.38 11.82 -10.01
N HIS A 32 -6.44 11.86 -9.20
CA HIS A 32 -6.35 12.23 -7.79
C HIS A 32 -6.27 10.96 -6.94
N TYR A 33 -5.13 10.72 -6.31
CA TYR A 33 -4.94 9.57 -5.43
C TYR A 33 -5.52 9.83 -4.04
N VAL A 34 -6.23 8.86 -3.47
CA VAL A 34 -6.67 8.89 -2.07
C VAL A 34 -6.23 7.59 -1.42
N GLY A 35 -5.32 7.69 -0.46
CA GLY A 35 -4.80 6.55 0.29
C GLY A 35 -5.22 6.60 1.75
N HIS A 36 -5.51 5.45 2.34
CA HIS A 36 -5.74 5.30 3.78
C HIS A 36 -4.80 4.24 4.36
N SER A 37 -4.21 4.49 5.53
CA SER A 37 -3.33 3.53 6.22
C SER A 37 -2.24 3.00 5.27
N LEU A 38 -2.18 1.69 4.97
CA LEU A 38 -1.25 1.10 4.00
C LEU A 38 -1.21 1.82 2.65
N GLY A 39 -2.35 2.27 2.11
CA GLY A 39 -2.37 2.98 0.83
C GLY A 39 -1.55 4.27 0.86
N THR A 40 -1.46 4.92 2.03
CA THR A 40 -0.59 6.09 2.19
C THR A 40 0.89 5.72 2.12
N LEU A 41 1.28 4.59 2.70
CA LEU A 41 2.65 4.09 2.64
C LEU A 41 3.01 3.69 1.20
N MET A 42 2.12 2.99 0.50
CA MET A 42 2.31 2.63 -0.91
C MET A 42 2.53 3.87 -1.77
N ALA A 43 1.70 4.90 -1.59
CA ALA A 43 1.84 6.16 -2.31
C ALA A 43 3.15 6.87 -1.99
N LEU A 44 3.52 6.99 -0.71
CA LEU A 44 4.77 7.62 -0.30
C LEU A 44 5.99 6.87 -0.86
N ALA A 45 6.00 5.54 -0.79
CA ALA A 45 7.09 4.71 -1.32
C ALA A 45 7.22 4.84 -2.83
N ALA A 46 6.12 4.70 -3.59
CA ALA A 46 6.13 4.85 -5.05
C ALA A 46 6.55 6.26 -5.50
N PHE A 47 5.99 7.30 -4.88
CA PHE A 47 6.31 8.69 -5.20
C PHE A 47 7.74 9.07 -4.85
N SER A 48 8.32 8.49 -3.78
CA SER A 48 9.73 8.71 -3.42
C SER A 48 10.69 8.19 -4.51
N LYS A 49 10.29 7.15 -5.24
CA LYS A 49 10.99 6.58 -6.40
C LYS A 49 10.61 7.26 -7.72
N GLN A 50 9.87 8.37 -7.67
CA GLN A 50 9.34 9.11 -8.82
C GLN A 50 8.40 8.30 -9.72
N GLN A 51 7.86 7.18 -9.23
CA GLN A 51 6.87 6.40 -9.96
C GLN A 51 5.52 7.10 -9.90
N SER A 52 4.72 6.98 -10.97
CA SER A 52 3.33 7.47 -11.05
C SER A 52 3.12 8.98 -10.92
N LEU A 53 4.17 9.78 -10.67
CA LEU A 53 4.07 11.23 -10.47
C LEU A 53 3.51 11.97 -11.70
N ASN A 54 3.95 11.62 -12.90
CA ASN A 54 3.50 12.28 -14.14
C ASN A 54 2.03 12.02 -14.46
N MET A 55 1.44 10.99 -13.85
CA MET A 55 0.05 10.57 -14.04
C MET A 55 -0.82 10.89 -12.81
N THR A 56 -0.24 11.48 -11.76
CA THR A 56 -0.95 11.80 -10.52
C THR A 56 -0.99 13.31 -10.34
N ARG A 57 -2.19 13.87 -10.26
CA ARG A 57 -2.44 15.31 -10.10
C ARG A 57 -2.36 15.78 -8.66
N SER A 58 -2.86 14.97 -7.73
CA SER A 58 -2.74 15.22 -6.29
C SER A 58 -2.90 13.93 -5.50
N ALA A 59 -2.46 13.93 -4.25
CA ALA A 59 -2.66 12.82 -3.33
C ALA A 59 -3.23 13.31 -1.99
N ALA A 60 -4.31 12.69 -1.53
CA ALA A 60 -4.83 12.84 -0.18
C ALA A 60 -4.47 11.61 0.65
N LEU A 61 -3.80 11.82 1.78
CA LEU A 61 -3.30 10.74 2.64
C LEU A 61 -4.03 10.76 3.98
N LEU A 62 -4.89 9.76 4.20
CA LEU A 62 -5.73 9.63 5.38
C LEU A 62 -5.07 8.65 6.36
N ALA A 63 -4.84 9.07 7.61
CA ALA A 63 -4.08 8.31 8.60
C ALA A 63 -2.70 7.82 8.06
N PRO A 64 -1.79 8.76 7.71
CA PRO A 64 -0.58 8.43 6.96
C PRO A 64 0.39 7.58 7.78
N ILE A 65 0.90 6.52 7.15
CA ILE A 65 1.97 5.66 7.65
C ILE A 65 3.24 6.03 6.89
N ALA A 66 4.10 6.86 7.51
CA ALA A 66 5.36 7.34 6.92
C ALA A 66 6.59 7.00 7.77
N TYR A 67 6.48 7.14 9.10
CA TYR A 67 7.47 6.72 10.08
C TYR A 67 6.76 5.98 11.21
N LEU A 68 7.20 4.76 11.49
CA LEU A 68 6.63 3.92 12.55
C LEU A 68 7.29 4.12 13.92
N ASP A 69 8.43 4.83 13.94
CA ASP A 69 9.35 4.88 15.08
C ASP A 69 8.83 5.70 16.28
N GLN A 70 7.82 6.56 16.09
CA GLN A 70 7.26 7.39 17.15
C GLN A 70 5.90 6.93 17.68
N ILE A 71 5.44 5.73 17.30
CA ILE A 71 4.13 5.26 17.76
C ILE A 71 4.23 4.70 19.18
N THR A 72 3.69 5.42 20.16
CA THR A 72 3.70 5.06 21.58
C THR A 72 2.52 4.20 22.00
N THR A 73 1.46 4.12 21.19
CA THR A 73 0.24 3.37 21.48
C THR A 73 0.37 1.92 21.02
N LEU A 74 -0.16 0.97 21.82
CA LEU A 74 -0.11 -0.47 21.54
C LEU A 74 -0.69 -0.83 20.16
N LEU A 75 -1.80 -0.20 19.77
CA LEU A 75 -2.44 -0.42 18.47
C LEU A 75 -1.58 0.09 17.31
N GLY A 76 -0.85 1.19 17.49
CA GLY A 76 -0.02 1.73 16.43
C GLY A 76 1.37 1.06 16.35
N LYS A 77 1.87 0.48 17.45
CA LYS A 77 2.97 -0.50 17.40
C LYS A 77 2.52 -1.77 16.69
N ALA A 78 1.34 -2.29 17.00
CA ALA A 78 0.77 -3.41 16.27
C ALA A 78 0.67 -3.07 14.78
N ALA A 79 0.09 -1.93 14.40
CA ALA A 79 0.00 -1.45 13.02
C ALA A 79 1.38 -1.31 12.32
N ALA A 80 2.41 -0.91 13.06
CA ALA A 80 3.79 -0.80 12.59
C ALA A 80 4.42 -2.16 12.27
N TYR A 81 4.25 -3.14 13.17
CA TYR A 81 4.79 -4.49 13.00
C TYR A 81 3.89 -5.36 12.11
N SER A 82 2.60 -5.02 12.00
CA SER A 82 1.57 -5.77 11.30
C SER A 82 1.52 -5.46 9.81
N MET A 83 2.67 -5.32 9.16
CA MET A 83 2.75 -5.17 7.71
C MET A 83 2.37 -6.48 7.02
N ILE A 84 1.06 -6.78 7.07
CA ILE A 84 0.27 -7.77 6.36
C ILE A 84 0.68 -9.24 6.53
N GLY A 85 1.96 -9.61 6.39
CA GLY A 85 2.42 -11.00 6.57
C GLY A 85 2.19 -11.53 7.98
N ASP A 86 2.52 -10.73 9.00
CA ASP A 86 2.45 -11.18 10.39
C ASP A 86 1.02 -11.26 10.97
N VAL A 87 0.05 -10.53 10.42
CA VAL A 87 -1.36 -10.62 10.87
C VAL A 87 -1.97 -11.93 10.42
N PHE A 88 -1.73 -12.32 9.17
CA PHE A 88 -2.18 -13.58 8.61
C PHE A 88 -1.46 -14.75 9.30
N TYR A 89 -0.15 -14.64 9.54
CA TYR A 89 0.63 -15.63 10.28
C TYR A 89 0.20 -15.77 11.76
N TRP A 90 -0.02 -14.67 12.50
CA TRP A 90 -0.52 -14.72 13.90
C TRP A 90 -1.98 -15.18 14.03
N LEU A 91 -2.80 -14.95 13.01
CA LEU A 91 -4.18 -15.45 12.93
C LEU A 91 -4.25 -16.90 12.41
N GLY A 92 -3.11 -17.51 12.05
CA GLY A 92 -3.04 -18.88 11.53
C GLY A 92 -3.63 -19.06 10.13
N ILE A 93 -3.65 -17.99 9.34
CA ILE A 93 -4.20 -17.95 7.98
C ILE A 93 -3.01 -17.84 7.01
N ASP A 94 -2.49 -18.97 6.55
CA ASP A 94 -1.38 -19.01 5.59
C ASP A 94 -1.82 -18.70 4.14
N GLU A 95 -3.13 -18.65 3.90
CA GLU A 95 -3.74 -18.48 2.58
C GLU A 95 -5.12 -17.84 2.71
N PHE A 96 -5.38 -16.74 1.99
CA PHE A 96 -6.75 -16.28 1.79
C PHE A 96 -7.42 -17.25 0.82
N LEU A 97 -8.20 -18.19 1.35
CA LEU A 97 -9.06 -19.07 0.56
C LEU A 97 -10.27 -18.26 0.09
N PRO A 98 -10.42 -17.97 -1.22
CA PRO A 98 -11.63 -17.31 -1.73
C PRO A 98 -12.77 -18.34 -1.75
N GLY A 99 -13.35 -18.58 -0.58
CA GLY A 99 -14.46 -19.50 -0.35
C GLY A 99 -15.38 -18.93 0.71
N GLY A 100 -16.21 -17.96 0.32
CA GLY A 100 -17.21 -17.28 1.14
C GLY A 100 -17.72 -16.03 0.47
#